data_AF-A0A815T0G4-F1
#
_entry.id   AF-A0A815T0G4-F1
#
_cell.length_a   1.000
_cell.length_b   1.000
_cell.length_c   1.000
_cell.angle_alpha   90.00
_cell.angle_beta   90.00
_cell.angle_gamma   90.00
#
_symmetry.space_group_name_H-M   'P 1'
#
loop_
_entity.id
_entity.type
_entity.pdbx_description
1 polymer ?
#
loop_
_entity_poly.entity_id
_entity_poly.type
_entity_poly.pdbx_seq_one_letter_code
_entity_poly.pdbx_strand_id
1 'polypeptide(L)'
;MILGFIAYINCANVGSQVFDWLRALSGLSSFFTWGSICACHIMFRLAWKAQGHTLDELAFVAPFGVWGSIYGLVLNILCLIAQFYIAIFPEHDKPSALAFFQAYLAAPIVLLFYIVWKIWKRTPFMKPSTIDLETGRRVLDTKELIAEEKAERKAQPWWKKLFLELC
;
A
#
# COMPACT_ATOMS: atom_id res chain seq x y z
N MET A 1 -19.71 -10.70 15.44
CA MET A 1 -20.87 -10.28 16.27
C MET A 1 -20.56 -9.12 17.21
N ILE A 2 -19.35 -9.00 17.78
CA ILE A 2 -18.98 -7.91 18.71
C ILE A 2 -18.90 -6.53 18.02
N LEU A 3 -18.48 -6.47 16.75
CA LEU A 3 -18.40 -5.21 15.98
C LEU A 3 -19.77 -4.55 15.71
N GLY A 4 -20.88 -5.30 15.82
CA GLY A 4 -22.23 -4.76 15.62
C GLY A 4 -22.64 -3.73 16.68
N PHE A 5 -22.08 -3.81 17.89
CA PHE A 5 -22.39 -2.86 18.96
C PHE A 5 -21.81 -1.46 18.70
N ILE A 6 -20.76 -1.34 17.88
CA ILE A 6 -20.20 -0.04 17.46
C ILE A 6 -21.22 0.73 16.61
N ALA A 7 -22.08 0.04 15.86
CA ALA A 7 -23.13 0.69 15.08
C ALA A 7 -24.18 1.40 15.97
N TYR A 8 -24.33 0.98 17.23
CA TYR A 8 -25.23 1.63 18.19
C TYR A 8 -24.77 3.05 18.58
N ILE A 9 -23.50 3.40 18.32
CA ILE A 9 -22.99 4.78 18.48
C ILE A 9 -23.76 5.75 17.58
N ASN A 10 -24.29 5.29 16.44
CA ASN A 10 -25.08 6.13 15.55
C ASN A 10 -26.44 6.55 16.16
N CYS A 11 -26.92 5.85 17.19
CA CYS A 11 -28.14 6.22 17.93
C CYS A 11 -27.90 7.37 18.93
N ALA A 12 -26.65 7.74 19.20
CA ALA A 12 -26.32 8.87 20.06
C ALA A 12 -26.47 10.20 19.31
N ASN A 13 -26.68 11.30 20.05
CA ASN A 13 -26.86 12.64 19.47
C ASN A 13 -25.65 13.14 18.64
N VAL A 14 -24.48 12.52 18.82
CA VAL A 14 -23.21 12.81 18.10
C VAL A 14 -22.79 11.67 17.16
N GLY A 15 -23.67 10.70 16.93
CA GLY A 15 -23.36 9.45 16.25
C GLY A 15 -22.87 9.62 14.80
N SER A 16 -23.52 10.51 14.05
CA SER A 16 -23.14 10.83 12.66
C SER A 16 -21.73 11.40 12.58
N GLN A 17 -21.38 12.32 13.48
CA GLN A 17 -20.05 12.91 13.53
C GLN A 17 -18.99 11.82 13.78
N VAL A 18 -19.17 10.99 14.81
CA VAL A 18 -18.21 9.91 15.12
C VAL A 18 -18.05 8.93 13.95
N PHE A 19 -19.15 8.62 13.27
CA PHE A 19 -19.10 7.78 12.08
C PHE A 19 -18.26 8.39 10.96
N ASP A 20 -18.41 9.69 10.69
CA ASP A 20 -17.62 10.40 9.68
C ASP A 20 -16.12 10.42 10.01
N TRP A 21 -15.76 10.61 11.29
CA TRP A 21 -14.37 10.49 11.74
C TRP A 21 -13.81 9.10 11.45
N LEU A 22 -14.53 8.04 11.82
CA LEU A 22 -14.10 6.66 11.60
C LEU A 22 -13.99 6.32 10.11
N ARG A 23 -14.94 6.81 9.30
CA ARG A 23 -14.93 6.64 7.84
C ARG A 23 -13.71 7.30 7.21
N ALA A 24 -13.44 8.55 7.56
CA ALA A 24 -12.29 9.30 7.03
C ALA A 24 -10.96 8.63 7.42
N LEU A 25 -10.82 8.22 8.70
CA LEU A 25 -9.63 7.53 9.19
C LEU A 25 -9.38 6.21 8.45
N SER A 26 -10.42 5.39 8.28
CA SER A 26 -10.31 4.11 7.58
C SER A 26 -9.90 4.29 6.11
N GLY A 27 -10.54 5.22 5.40
CA GLY A 27 -10.24 5.52 3.99
C GLY A 27 -8.80 6.00 3.79
N LEU A 28 -8.36 6.98 4.58
CA LEU A 28 -7.00 7.53 4.50
C LEU A 28 -5.94 6.49 4.88
N SER A 29 -6.19 5.65 5.89
CA SER A 29 -5.26 4.59 6.29
C SER A 29 -4.96 3.60 5.16
N SER A 30 -5.95 3.34 4.31
CA SER A 30 -5.81 2.46 3.15
C SER A 30 -4.84 3.07 2.14
N PHE A 31 -4.96 4.37 1.85
CA PHE A 31 -4.04 5.05 0.94
C PHE A 31 -2.58 5.05 1.43
N PHE A 32 -2.36 5.24 2.72
CA PHE A 32 -1.01 5.12 3.29
C PHE A 32 -0.47 3.69 3.20
N THR A 33 -1.30 2.69 3.46
CA THR A 33 -0.91 1.28 3.41
C THR A 33 -0.50 0.90 1.99
N TRP A 34 -1.39 1.11 1.01
CA TRP A 34 -1.11 0.78 -0.39
C TRP A 34 0.01 1.64 -0.99
N GLY A 35 0.06 2.93 -0.67
CA GLY A 35 1.17 3.81 -1.06
C GLY A 35 2.52 3.31 -0.52
N SER A 36 2.58 2.87 0.74
CA SER A 36 3.81 2.31 1.32
C SER A 36 4.22 0.99 0.67
N ILE A 37 3.26 0.11 0.36
CA ILE A 37 3.52 -1.15 -0.35
C ILE A 37 4.10 -0.86 -1.74
N CYS A 38 3.49 0.06 -2.50
CA CYS A 38 3.98 0.45 -3.82
C CYS A 38 5.38 1.06 -3.75
N ALA A 39 5.64 1.95 -2.79
CA ALA A 39 6.95 2.56 -2.60
C ALA A 39 8.03 1.52 -2.23
N CYS A 40 7.73 0.60 -1.31
CA CYS A 40 8.62 -0.49 -0.93
C CYS A 40 8.93 -1.41 -2.12
N HIS A 41 7.93 -1.75 -2.95
CA HIS A 41 8.15 -2.59 -4.12
C HIS A 41 9.04 -1.88 -5.17
N ILE A 42 8.86 -0.58 -5.41
CA ILE A 42 9.73 0.19 -6.32
C ILE A 42 11.17 0.19 -5.79
N MET A 43 11.37 0.46 -4.50
CA MET A 43 12.70 0.47 -3.88
C MET A 43 13.36 -0.91 -3.94
N PHE A 44 12.61 -1.98 -3.67
CA PHE A 44 13.09 -3.35 -3.81
C PHE A 44 13.56 -3.65 -5.24
N ARG A 45 12.77 -3.27 -6.25
CA ARG A 45 13.11 -3.50 -7.66
C ARG A 45 14.32 -2.69 -8.12
N LEU A 46 14.50 -1.48 -7.59
CA LEU A 46 15.70 -0.67 -7.81
C LEU A 46 16.93 -1.30 -7.15
N ALA A 47 16.80 -1.81 -5.92
CA ALA A 47 17.88 -2.49 -5.22
C ALA A 47 18.31 -3.79 -5.92
N TRP A 48 17.32 -4.60 -6.34
CA TRP A 48 17.54 -5.85 -7.07
C TRP A 48 18.36 -5.62 -8.34
N LYS A 49 17.98 -4.61 -9.14
CA LYS A 49 18.70 -4.23 -10.35
C LYS A 49 20.09 -3.65 -10.05
N ALA A 50 20.24 -2.87 -8.99
CA ALA A 50 21.52 -2.26 -8.59
C ALA A 50 22.56 -3.31 -8.14
N GLN A 51 22.11 -4.44 -7.61
CA GLN A 51 22.97 -5.55 -7.17
C GLN A 51 23.23 -6.59 -8.27
N GLY A 52 22.76 -6.34 -9.50
CA GLY A 52 23.04 -7.20 -10.66
C GLY A 52 22.20 -8.47 -10.75
N HIS A 53 21.17 -8.62 -9.90
CA HIS A 53 20.28 -9.78 -9.96
C HIS A 53 19.30 -9.71 -11.14
N THR A 54 19.02 -10.87 -11.72
CA THR A 54 18.05 -10.99 -12.81
C THR A 54 16.63 -11.25 -12.29
N LEU A 55 15.62 -11.03 -13.13
CA LEU A 55 14.21 -11.27 -12.74
C LEU A 55 13.86 -12.76 -12.70
N ASP A 56 14.63 -13.61 -13.39
CA ASP A 56 14.46 -15.05 -13.41
C ASP A 56 14.87 -15.74 -12.10
N GLU A 57 15.58 -15.02 -11.22
CA GLU A 57 15.94 -15.46 -9.88
C GLU A 57 14.82 -15.27 -8.85
N LEU A 58 13.78 -14.49 -9.20
CA LEU A 58 12.63 -14.29 -8.30
C LEU A 58 11.61 -15.41 -8.47
N ALA A 59 11.21 -16.01 -7.35
CA ALA A 59 10.11 -16.99 -7.31
C ALA A 59 8.78 -16.40 -7.81
N PHE A 60 8.58 -15.09 -7.64
CA PHE A 60 7.38 -14.42 -8.12
C PHE A 60 7.71 -13.08 -8.77
N VAL A 61 7.22 -12.88 -10.00
CA VAL A 61 7.33 -11.63 -10.74
C VAL A 61 5.93 -11.04 -10.87
N ALA A 62 5.75 -9.82 -10.37
CA ALA A 62 4.49 -9.10 -10.49
C ALA A 62 4.10 -8.93 -11.98
N PRO A 63 2.84 -9.22 -12.38
CA PRO A 63 2.40 -9.22 -13.78
C PRO A 63 2.57 -7.84 -14.45
N PHE A 64 2.29 -6.75 -13.73
CA PHE A 64 2.45 -5.38 -14.21
C PHE A 64 3.83 -4.76 -13.87
N GLY A 65 4.73 -5.55 -13.26
CA GLY A 65 6.08 -5.13 -12.91
C GLY A 65 6.16 -3.85 -12.06
N VAL A 66 7.21 -3.06 -12.31
CA VAL A 66 7.46 -1.78 -11.62
C VAL A 66 6.46 -0.71 -12.04
N TRP A 67 6.02 -0.72 -13.30
CA TRP A 67 5.09 0.26 -13.85
C TRP A 67 3.74 0.25 -13.14
N GLY A 68 3.21 -0.94 -12.82
CA GLY A 68 1.99 -1.07 -12.03
C GLY A 68 2.11 -0.44 -10.64
N SER A 69 3.28 -0.57 -9.99
CA SER A 69 3.51 0.06 -8.68
C SER A 69 3.74 1.55 -8.76
N ILE A 70 4.35 2.07 -9.83
CA ILE A 70 4.45 3.52 -10.07
C ILE A 70 3.05 4.10 -10.26
N TYR A 71 2.22 3.47 -11.10
CA TYR A 71 0.85 3.93 -11.32
C TYR A 71 0.02 3.87 -10.03
N GLY A 72 0.11 2.77 -9.27
CA GLY A 72 -0.54 2.64 -7.97
C GLY A 72 -0.09 3.72 -6.98
N LEU A 73 1.21 4.01 -6.91
CA LEU A 73 1.74 5.06 -6.04
C LEU A 73 1.22 6.45 -6.45
N VAL A 74 1.23 6.76 -7.75
CA VAL A 74 0.70 8.03 -8.29
C VAL A 74 -0.79 8.17 -7.98
N LEU A 75 -1.59 7.13 -8.18
CA LEU A 75 -3.02 7.16 -7.84
C LEU A 75 -3.25 7.38 -6.34
N ASN A 76 -2.49 6.72 -5.47
CA ASN A 76 -2.59 6.94 -4.02
C ASN A 76 -2.27 8.41 -3.66
N ILE A 77 -1.23 8.99 -4.27
CA ILE A 77 -0.87 10.40 -4.06
C ILE A 77 -1.99 11.33 -4.57
N LEU A 78 -2.55 11.07 -5.75
CA LEU A 78 -3.67 11.86 -6.29
C LEU A 78 -4.90 11.79 -5.39
N CYS A 79 -5.23 10.60 -4.88
CA CYS A 79 -6.31 10.42 -3.91
C CYS A 79 -6.07 11.20 -2.62
N LEU A 80 -4.83 11.22 -2.11
CA LEU A 80 -4.48 12.02 -0.93
C LEU A 80 -4.63 13.54 -1.20
N ILE A 81 -4.24 14.01 -2.38
CA ILE A 81 -4.42 15.42 -2.79
C ILE A 81 -5.91 15.75 -2.91
N ALA A 82 -6.71 14.89 -3.54
CA ALA A 82 -8.15 15.09 -3.65
C ALA A 82 -8.82 15.11 -2.27
N GLN A 83 -8.43 14.20 -1.37
CA GLN A 83 -8.94 14.14 -0.01
C GLN A 83 -8.53 15.39 0.80
N PHE A 84 -7.32 15.91 0.59
CA PHE A 84 -6.86 17.16 1.20
C PHE A 84 -7.66 18.37 0.71
N TYR A 85 -7.98 18.41 -0.59
CA TYR A 85 -8.82 19.46 -1.16
C TYR A 85 -10.22 19.47 -0.52
N ILE A 86 -10.87 18.31 -0.42
CA ILE A 86 -12.18 18.17 0.21
C ILE A 86 -12.14 18.56 1.69
N ALA A 87 -11.02 18.27 2.38
CA ALA A 87 -10.84 18.65 3.78
C ALA A 87 -10.71 20.17 4.01
N ILE A 88 -10.18 20.92 3.04
CA ILE A 88 -10.06 22.39 3.12
C ILE A 88 -11.32 23.09 2.61
N PHE A 89 -11.90 22.59 1.51
CA PHE A 89 -13.06 23.17 0.85
C PHE A 89 -14.23 22.18 0.90
N PRO A 90 -14.90 22.03 2.06
CA PRO A 90 -16.10 21.21 2.16
C PRO A 90 -17.23 21.82 1.31
N GLU A 91 -17.96 20.99 0.56
CA GLU A 91 -19.00 21.43 -0.39
C GLU A 91 -20.23 22.08 0.29
N HIS A 92 -20.52 21.72 1.54
CA HIS A 92 -21.74 22.11 2.24
C HIS A 92 -21.51 23.00 3.47
N ASP A 93 -20.26 23.25 3.85
CA ASP A 93 -19.90 23.97 5.08
C ASP A 93 -18.83 25.04 4.83
N LYS A 94 -18.70 25.98 5.77
CA LYS A 94 -17.57 26.92 5.76
C LYS A 94 -16.28 26.17 6.12
N PRO A 95 -15.14 26.53 5.52
CA PRO A 95 -13.83 26.01 5.94
C PRO A 95 -13.63 26.22 7.44
N SER A 96 -13.48 25.13 8.18
CA SER A 96 -13.29 25.12 9.63
C SER A 96 -12.18 24.14 9.98
N ALA A 97 -11.38 24.47 11.00
CA ALA A 97 -10.33 23.58 11.49
C ALA A 97 -10.91 22.22 11.92
N LEU A 98 -12.11 22.22 12.51
CA LEU A 98 -12.80 20.98 12.90
C LEU A 98 -13.12 20.11 11.69
N ALA A 99 -13.65 20.67 10.61
CA ALA A 99 -13.98 19.95 9.39
C ALA A 99 -12.71 19.37 8.72
N PHE A 100 -11.61 20.14 8.73
CA PHE A 100 -10.32 19.67 8.23
C PHE A 100 -9.80 18.46 9.00
N PHE A 101 -9.77 18.54 10.33
CA PHE A 101 -9.33 17.40 11.13
C PHE A 101 -10.29 16.22 11.01
N GLN A 102 -11.60 16.46 10.97
CA GLN A 102 -12.58 15.38 10.77
C GLN A 102 -12.35 14.59 9.48
N ALA A 103 -11.98 15.27 8.40
CA ALA A 103 -11.75 14.66 7.09
C ALA A 103 -10.30 14.21 6.83
N TYR A 104 -9.30 14.73 7.54
CA TYR A 104 -7.87 14.54 7.21
C TYR A 104 -6.96 14.21 8.40
N LEU A 105 -7.49 13.91 9.60
CA LEU A 105 -6.70 13.62 10.80
C LEU A 105 -5.71 12.46 10.65
N ALA A 106 -5.99 11.48 9.80
CA ALA A 106 -5.09 10.33 9.60
C ALA A 106 -3.70 10.76 9.12
N ALA A 107 -3.60 11.76 8.24
CA ALA A 107 -2.33 12.19 7.67
C ALA A 107 -1.33 12.79 8.70
N PRO A 108 -1.70 13.79 9.53
CA PRO A 108 -0.81 14.30 10.56
C PRO A 108 -0.48 13.24 11.62
N ILE A 109 -1.40 12.34 11.93
CA ILE A 109 -1.13 11.21 12.84
C ILE A 109 -0.03 10.31 12.25
N VAL A 110 -0.20 9.85 11.01
CA VAL A 110 0.79 8.99 10.33
C VAL A 110 2.15 9.69 10.23
N LEU A 111 2.16 10.99 9.91
CA LEU A 111 3.38 11.78 9.83
C LEU A 111 4.07 11.90 11.20
N LEU A 112 3.31 12.14 12.27
CA LEU A 112 3.84 12.20 13.64
C LEU A 112 4.48 10.87 14.03
N PHE A 113 3.79 9.75 13.82
CA PHE A 113 4.32 8.42 14.12
C PHE A 113 5.57 8.11 13.28
N TYR A 114 5.58 8.49 12.01
CA TYR A 114 6.75 8.34 11.13
C TYR A 114 7.96 9.15 11.65
N ILE A 115 7.75 10.41 12.00
CA ILE A 115 8.80 11.30 12.52
C ILE A 115 9.34 10.77 13.86
N VAL A 116 8.46 10.42 14.80
CA VAL A 116 8.87 9.86 16.11
C VAL A 116 9.69 8.59 15.91
N TRP A 117 9.22 7.66 15.07
CA TRP A 117 9.95 6.45 14.75
C TRP A 117 11.32 6.74 14.14
N LYS A 118 11.40 7.70 13.21
CA LYS A 118 12.64 8.07 12.53
C LYS A 118 13.65 8.76 13.45
N ILE A 119 13.19 9.63 14.34
CA ILE A 119 14.04 10.26 15.35
C ILE A 119 14.54 9.23 16.38
N TRP A 120 13.69 8.30 16.79
CA TRP A 120 14.06 7.28 17.77
C TRP A 120 15.04 6.24 17.18
N LYS A 121 14.73 5.69 16.00
CA LYS A 121 15.54 4.65 15.37
C LYS A 121 16.73 5.19 14.58
N ARG A 122 16.78 6.50 14.31
CA ARG A 122 17.85 7.19 13.57
C ARG A 122 18.32 6.43 12.33
N THR A 123 17.37 5.85 11.60
CA THR A 123 17.69 5.02 10.43
C THR A 123 18.12 5.92 9.26
N PRO A 124 19.25 5.60 8.60
CA PRO A 124 19.66 6.33 7.41
C PRO A 124 18.66 6.09 6.28
N PHE A 125 18.52 7.07 5.38
CA PHE A 125 17.82 6.84 4.12
C PHE A 125 18.57 5.75 3.34
N MET A 126 17.94 4.59 3.15
CA MET A 126 18.58 3.45 2.49
C MET A 126 18.81 3.77 1.02
N LYS A 127 20.05 3.58 0.56
CA LYS A 127 20.38 3.63 -0.87
C LYS A 127 20.04 2.26 -1.47
N PRO A 128 19.50 2.20 -2.70
CA PRO A 128 19.19 0.93 -3.35
C PRO A 128 20.37 -0.06 -3.37
N SER A 129 21.60 0.43 -3.49
CA SER A 129 22.82 -0.39 -3.50
C SER A 129 23.23 -0.98 -2.15
N THR A 130 22.69 -0.47 -1.03
CA THR A 130 23.05 -0.91 0.33
C THR A 130 21.90 -1.62 1.04
N ILE A 131 20.79 -1.89 0.33
CA ILE A 131 19.65 -2.62 0.88
C ILE A 131 20.05 -4.09 0.97
N ASP A 132 19.91 -4.68 2.16
CA ASP A 132 20.12 -6.10 2.36
C ASP A 132 18.97 -6.90 1.74
N LEU A 133 19.30 -7.75 0.75
CA LEU A 133 18.36 -8.62 0.03
C LEU A 133 18.57 -10.10 0.35
N GLU A 134 19.60 -10.44 1.13
CA GLU A 134 20.01 -11.82 1.39
C GLU A 134 19.57 -12.30 2.77
N THR A 135 19.65 -11.44 3.79
CA THR A 135 19.32 -11.83 5.16
C THR A 135 17.85 -12.26 5.29
N GLY A 136 17.64 -13.50 5.73
CA GLY A 136 16.30 -14.07 5.93
C GLY A 136 15.61 -14.55 4.64
N ARG A 137 16.30 -14.53 3.49
CA ARG A 137 15.80 -15.11 2.25
C ARG A 137 15.62 -16.63 2.44
N ARG A 138 14.39 -17.13 2.29
CA ARG A 138 14.16 -18.57 2.19
C ARG A 138 14.84 -19.06 0.92
N VAL A 139 15.88 -19.87 1.07
CA VAL A 139 16.55 -20.56 -0.03
C VAL A 139 15.64 -21.72 -0.44
N LEU A 140 14.52 -21.39 -1.08
CA LEU A 140 13.76 -22.36 -1.86
C LEU A 140 14.56 -22.61 -3.13
N ASP A 141 14.59 -23.85 -3.63
CA ASP A 141 15.28 -24.21 -4.87
C ASP A 141 14.52 -23.59 -6.05
N THR A 142 14.71 -22.29 -6.20
CA THR A 142 13.84 -21.39 -6.95
C THR A 142 13.89 -21.77 -8.43
N LYS A 143 15.00 -22.34 -8.89
CA LYS A 143 15.17 -22.81 -10.27
C LYS A 143 14.39 -24.09 -10.56
N GLU A 144 14.37 -25.05 -9.64
CA GLU A 144 13.61 -26.30 -9.82
C GLU A 144 12.11 -26.04 -9.73
N LEU A 145 11.66 -25.28 -8.74
CA LEU A 145 10.24 -24.90 -8.59
C LEU A 145 9.74 -24.06 -9.78
N ILE A 146 10.53 -23.10 -10.27
CA ILE A 146 10.17 -22.32 -11.47
C ILE A 146 10.13 -23.22 -12.72
N ALA A 147 11.03 -24.20 -12.83
CA ALA A 147 11.02 -25.15 -13.95
C ALA A 147 9.78 -26.05 -13.92
N GLU A 148 9.40 -26.53 -12.73
CA GLU A 148 8.17 -27.29 -12.50
C GLU A 148 6.93 -26.44 -12.81
N GLU A 149 6.80 -25.23 -12.25
CA GLU A 149 5.69 -24.33 -12.54
C GLU A 149 5.57 -23.97 -14.03
N LYS A 150 6.70 -23.77 -14.72
CA LYS A 150 6.73 -23.54 -16.18
C LYS A 150 6.32 -24.79 -16.95
N ALA A 151 6.70 -25.98 -16.50
CA ALA A 151 6.28 -27.25 -17.11
C ALA A 151 4.78 -27.49 -16.91
N GLU A 152 4.26 -27.25 -15.71
CA GLU A 152 2.83 -27.31 -15.40
C GLU A 152 2.03 -26.29 -16.20
N ARG A 153 2.48 -25.02 -16.28
CA ARG A 153 1.85 -24.00 -17.13
C ARG A 153 1.84 -24.41 -18.60
N LYS A 154 2.89 -25.04 -19.11
CA LYS A 154 2.91 -25.54 -20.51
C LYS A 154 1.94 -26.70 -20.69
N ALA A 155 1.83 -27.60 -19.72
CA ALA A 155 0.90 -28.73 -19.71
C ALA A 155 -0.58 -28.33 -19.52
N GLN A 156 -0.87 -27.09 -19.10
CA GLN A 156 -2.25 -26.65 -18.90
C GLN A 156 -3.03 -26.46 -20.21
N PRO A 157 -4.34 -26.82 -20.23
CA PRO A 157 -5.22 -26.60 -21.37
C PRO A 157 -5.38 -25.13 -21.75
N TRP A 158 -5.67 -24.86 -23.03
CA TRP A 158 -5.79 -23.51 -23.59
C TRP A 158 -6.85 -22.64 -22.89
N TRP A 159 -7.95 -23.23 -22.39
CA TRP A 159 -9.01 -22.51 -21.67
C TRP A 159 -8.58 -22.03 -20.28
N LYS A 160 -7.73 -22.78 -19.57
CA LYS A 160 -7.14 -22.32 -18.30
C LYS A 160 -6.13 -21.21 -18.52
N LYS A 161 -5.32 -21.28 -19.58
CA LYS A 161 -4.36 -20.24 -19.97
C LYS A 161 -5.09 -18.92 -20.27
N LEU A 162 -6.16 -18.98 -21.07
CA LEU A 162 -6.99 -17.82 -21.39
C LEU A 162 -7.65 -17.23 -20.14
N PHE A 163 -8.14 -18.06 -19.22
CA PHE A 163 -8.72 -17.61 -17.95
C PHE A 163 -7.69 -16.97 -17.01
N LEU A 164 -6.46 -17.50 -16.97
CA LEU A 164 -5.33 -16.98 -16.18
C LEU A 164 -4.69 -15.72 -16.77
N GLU A 165 -4.85 -15.45 -18.07
CA GLU A 165 -4.38 -14.21 -18.70
C GLU A 165 -5.39 -13.06 -18.58
N LEU A 166 -6.67 -13.39 -18.40
CA LEU A 166 -7.77 -12.41 -18.26
C LEU A 166 -8.08 -12.01 -16.80
N CYS A 167 -7.63 -12.79 -15.81
CA CYS A 167 -7.81 -12.55 -14.37
C CYS A 167 -6.47 -12.26 -13.69
#